data_AF-A0A4P5VD16-F1
#
_entry.id   AF-A0A4P5VD16-F1
#
_cell.length_a   1.000
_cell.length_b   1.000
_cell.length_c   1.000
_cell.angle_alpha   90.00
_cell.angle_beta   90.00
_cell.angle_gamma   90.00
#
_symmetry.space_group_name_H-M   'P 1'
#
loop_
_entity.id
_entity.type
_entity.pdbx_description
1 polymer ?
#
loop_
_entity_poly.entity_id
_entity_poly.type
_entity_poly.pdbx_seq_one_letter_code
_entity_poly.pdbx_strand_id
1 'polypeptide(L)'
;MSVTGVVGSAKSDWAMTRIEASRHLWEPRGHTVHLALEALLKARFHPLLELRQQAGRQLENLRSGAYRDWIEPLLAHPHWQQVTVIASERPTCCLIRNLAGTYDTGYIQHAGGLRVLADLKTLSRPGSGSYCTRAQLGGYMALEATWGVHYDAGQTIWARPGETRFSPLYSREECLAAWAAAWAGYASRFRPW
;
A
#
# COMPACT_ATOMS: atom_id res chain seq x y z
N MET A 1 -1.91 -7.51 -16.35
CA MET A 1 -1.58 -6.10 -16.11
C MET A 1 -1.77 -5.79 -14.64
N SER A 2 -0.94 -4.95 -14.02
CA SER A 2 -1.11 -4.52 -12.62
C SER A 2 -1.31 -3.02 -12.47
N VAL A 3 -1.91 -2.58 -11.36
CA VAL A 3 -2.05 -1.15 -11.00
C VAL A 3 -0.68 -0.46 -10.99
N THR A 4 0.31 -1.10 -10.37
CA THR A 4 1.69 -0.61 -10.32
C THR A 4 2.34 -0.53 -11.70
N GLY A 5 2.04 -1.47 -12.61
CA GLY A 5 2.50 -1.45 -13.99
C GLY A 5 1.93 -0.26 -14.78
N VAL A 6 0.64 0.02 -14.62
CA VAL A 6 -0.01 1.19 -15.25
C VAL A 6 0.62 2.49 -14.76
N VAL A 7 0.72 2.69 -13.44
CA VAL A 7 1.31 3.91 -12.86
C VAL A 7 2.79 4.02 -13.20
N GLY A 8 3.51 2.89 -13.25
CA GLY A 8 4.92 2.82 -13.63
C GLY A 8 5.18 3.21 -15.09
N SER A 9 4.24 2.92 -16.01
CA SER A 9 4.37 3.20 -17.45
C SER A 9 4.50 4.69 -17.81
N ALA A 10 4.15 5.58 -16.87
CA ALA A 10 4.32 7.02 -17.04
C ALA A 10 5.76 7.50 -16.76
N LYS A 11 6.61 6.66 -16.15
CA LYS A 11 8.01 6.99 -15.87
C LYS A 11 8.84 6.91 -17.16
N SER A 12 9.85 7.76 -17.26
CA SER A 12 10.82 7.68 -18.36
C SER A 12 11.72 6.46 -18.21
N ASP A 13 12.27 5.98 -19.33
CA ASP A 13 13.20 4.84 -19.34
C ASP A 13 14.40 5.08 -18.43
N TRP A 14 14.97 6.29 -18.45
CA TRP A 14 16.05 6.68 -17.55
C TRP A 14 15.68 6.56 -16.06
N ALA A 15 14.46 6.99 -15.69
CA ALA A 15 14.00 6.86 -14.31
C ALA A 15 13.81 5.39 -13.93
N MET A 16 13.31 4.56 -14.84
CA MET A 16 13.16 3.11 -14.64
C MET A 16 14.51 2.42 -14.47
N THR A 17 15.50 2.72 -15.33
CA THR A 17 16.85 2.15 -15.20
C THR A 17 17.48 2.44 -13.84
N ARG A 18 17.29 3.65 -13.29
CA ARG A 18 17.79 4.00 -11.95
C ARG A 18 17.09 3.25 -10.83
N ILE A 19 15.77 3.06 -10.95
CA ILE A 19 15.00 2.28 -9.98
C ILE A 19 15.49 0.83 -9.98
N GLU A 20 15.64 0.23 -11.15
CA GLU A 20 16.11 -1.15 -11.29
C GLU A 20 17.56 -1.34 -10.83
N ALA A 21 18.46 -0.40 -11.13
CA ALA A 21 19.85 -0.46 -10.69
C ALA A 21 19.99 -0.51 -9.16
N SER A 22 19.03 0.04 -8.42
CA SER A 22 19.03 0.03 -6.95
C SER A 22 18.06 -0.99 -6.34
N ARG A 23 17.44 -1.85 -7.15
CA ARG A 23 16.41 -2.82 -6.71
C ARG A 23 16.87 -3.74 -5.60
N HIS A 24 18.07 -4.29 -5.72
CA HIS A 24 18.69 -5.13 -4.70
C HIS A 24 18.82 -4.45 -3.32
N LEU A 25 18.78 -3.12 -3.24
CA LEU A 25 18.82 -2.37 -1.97
C LEU A 25 17.43 -2.10 -1.40
N TRP A 26 16.46 -1.75 -2.26
CA TRP A 26 15.14 -1.32 -1.80
C TRP A 26 14.09 -2.41 -1.76
N GLU A 27 14.18 -3.44 -2.60
CA GLU A 27 13.20 -4.52 -2.69
C GLU A 27 13.18 -5.39 -1.42
N PRO A 28 14.33 -5.86 -0.88
CA PRO A 28 14.31 -6.67 0.34
C PRO A 28 13.80 -5.89 1.56
N ARG A 29 14.09 -4.58 1.61
CA ARG A 29 13.52 -3.67 2.61
C ARG A 29 12.02 -3.57 2.46
N GLY A 30 11.54 -3.24 1.25
CA GLY A 30 10.13 -3.11 0.95
C GLY A 30 9.37 -4.37 1.36
N HIS A 31 9.82 -5.53 0.88
CA HIS A 31 9.22 -6.82 1.17
C HIS A 31 9.15 -7.11 2.67
N THR A 32 10.28 -7.00 3.39
CA THR A 32 10.32 -7.31 4.83
C THR A 32 9.41 -6.39 5.66
N VAL A 33 9.35 -5.10 5.33
CA VAL A 33 8.53 -4.13 6.05
C VAL A 33 7.03 -4.33 5.76
N HIS A 34 6.66 -4.74 4.53
CA HIS A 34 5.27 -5.12 4.20
C HIS A 34 4.86 -6.39 4.95
N LEU A 35 5.72 -7.42 4.99
CA LEU A 35 5.47 -8.62 5.78
C LEU A 35 5.28 -8.30 7.27
N ALA A 36 6.03 -7.35 7.81
CA ALA A 36 5.88 -6.92 9.20
C ALA A 36 4.53 -6.21 9.43
N LEU A 37 4.09 -5.37 8.49
CA LEU A 37 2.76 -4.77 8.54
C LEU A 37 1.68 -5.86 8.49
N GLU A 38 1.72 -6.73 7.49
CA GLU A 38 0.75 -7.82 7.32
C GLU A 38 0.67 -8.70 8.58
N ALA A 39 1.81 -9.09 9.14
CA ALA A 39 1.87 -9.90 10.36
C ALA A 39 1.25 -9.16 11.56
N LEU A 40 1.49 -7.84 11.71
CA LEU A 40 0.79 -7.04 12.73
C LEU A 40 -0.71 -7.06 12.54
N LEU A 41 -1.17 -6.79 11.32
CA LEU A 41 -2.60 -6.69 11.03
C LEU A 41 -3.29 -8.04 11.26
N LYS A 42 -2.68 -9.13 10.80
CA LYS A 42 -3.17 -10.49 11.06
C LYS A 42 -3.17 -10.81 12.55
N ALA A 43 -2.07 -10.56 13.27
CA ALA A 43 -1.98 -10.85 14.70
C ALA A 43 -3.07 -10.14 15.53
N ARG A 44 -3.46 -8.93 15.12
CA ARG A 44 -4.44 -8.11 15.86
C ARG A 44 -5.89 -8.34 15.43
N PHE A 45 -6.14 -8.45 14.12
CA PHE A 45 -7.48 -8.34 13.55
C PHE A 45 -7.99 -9.63 12.89
N HIS A 46 -7.16 -10.66 12.74
CA HIS A 46 -7.62 -11.91 12.13
C HIS A 46 -8.63 -12.65 13.04
N PRO A 47 -9.77 -13.15 12.51
CA PRO A 47 -10.80 -13.78 13.32
C PRO A 47 -10.35 -15.10 13.97
N LEU A 48 -9.53 -15.88 13.27
CA LEU A 48 -9.01 -17.17 13.76
C LEU A 48 -7.81 -16.98 14.70
N LEU A 49 -7.90 -17.52 15.92
CA LEU A 49 -6.86 -17.41 16.96
C LEU A 49 -5.52 -18.02 16.54
N GLU A 50 -5.53 -19.18 15.91
CA GLU A 50 -4.30 -19.87 15.47
C GLU A 50 -3.50 -19.02 14.48
N LEU A 51 -4.18 -18.39 13.53
CA LEU A 51 -3.57 -17.49 12.56
C LEU A 51 -3.05 -16.21 13.22
N ARG A 52 -3.72 -15.71 14.27
CA ARG A 52 -3.19 -14.60 15.08
C ARG A 52 -1.87 -14.98 15.77
N GLN A 53 -1.82 -16.15 16.39
CA GLN A 53 -0.62 -16.64 17.07
C GLN A 53 0.54 -16.90 16.10
N GLN A 54 0.26 -17.47 14.93
CA GLN A 54 1.26 -17.66 13.87
C GLN A 54 1.83 -16.33 13.39
N ALA A 55 0.97 -15.34 13.13
CA ALA A 55 1.40 -14.01 12.72
C ALA A 55 2.22 -13.31 13.81
N GLY A 56 1.86 -13.49 15.09
CA GLY A 56 2.64 -12.99 16.23
C GLY A 56 4.08 -13.53 16.25
N ARG A 57 4.25 -14.86 16.10
CA ARG A 57 5.58 -15.47 16.02
C ARG A 57 6.39 -14.99 14.80
N GLN A 58 5.73 -14.84 13.65
CA GLN A 58 6.39 -14.29 12.46
C GLN A 58 6.86 -12.85 12.71
N LEU A 59 6.05 -12.03 13.39
CA LEU A 59 6.38 -10.66 13.71
C LEU A 59 7.62 -10.55 14.62
N GLU A 60 7.74 -11.41 15.63
CA GLU A 60 8.93 -11.46 16.51
C GLU A 60 10.22 -11.68 15.72
N ASN A 61 10.21 -12.60 14.75
CA ASN A 61 11.36 -12.85 13.88
C ASN A 61 11.70 -11.65 12.98
N LEU A 62 10.69 -10.94 12.46
CA LEU A 62 10.92 -9.78 11.58
C LEU A 62 11.51 -8.59 12.35
N ARG A 63 11.13 -8.41 13.62
CA ARG A 63 11.60 -7.33 14.50
C ARG A 63 13.07 -7.43 14.87
N SER A 64 13.67 -8.62 14.84
CA SER A 64 15.09 -8.83 15.11
C SER A 64 15.99 -8.68 13.87
N GLY A 65 15.40 -8.42 12.70
CA GLY A 65 16.12 -8.33 11.42
C GLY A 65 16.73 -6.96 11.10
N ALA A 66 17.41 -6.89 9.94
CA ALA A 66 18.14 -5.72 9.46
C ALA A 66 17.28 -4.45 9.20
N TYR A 67 15.95 -4.59 9.15
CA TYR A 67 15.01 -3.50 8.89
C TYR A 67 14.23 -3.05 10.13
N ARG A 68 14.71 -3.42 11.32
CA ARG A 68 14.11 -3.03 12.61
C ARG A 68 13.78 -1.55 12.70
N ASP A 69 14.67 -0.68 12.23
CA ASP A 69 14.49 0.77 12.30
C ASP A 69 13.29 1.29 11.49
N TRP A 70 12.84 0.55 10.48
CA TRP A 70 11.59 0.84 9.76
C TRP A 70 10.38 0.19 10.42
N ILE A 71 10.57 -1.02 10.95
CA ILE A 71 9.50 -1.86 11.48
C ILE A 71 9.02 -1.32 12.82
N GLU A 72 9.88 -1.07 13.79
CA GLU A 72 9.45 -0.67 15.14
C GLU A 72 8.56 0.58 15.15
N PRO A 73 8.91 1.69 14.46
CA PRO A 73 8.04 2.86 14.39
C PRO A 73 6.69 2.57 13.71
N LEU A 74 6.69 1.69 12.70
CA LEU A 74 5.47 1.29 11.99
C LEU A 74 4.53 0.53 12.91
N LEU A 75 5.05 -0.45 13.66
CA LEU A 75 4.27 -1.29 14.56
C LEU A 75 3.76 -0.51 15.78
N ALA A 76 4.59 0.36 16.33
CA ALA A 76 4.28 1.15 17.52
C ALA A 76 3.35 2.34 17.25
N HIS A 77 3.04 2.63 15.98
CA HIS A 77 2.29 3.83 15.63
C HIS A 77 0.87 3.84 16.26
N PRO A 78 0.47 4.90 16.99
CA PRO A 78 -0.82 4.95 17.69
C PRO A 78 -2.06 4.80 16.80
N HIS A 79 -1.93 5.10 15.51
CA HIS A 79 -3.00 4.96 14.53
C HIS A 79 -3.67 3.58 14.56
N TRP A 80 -2.93 2.51 14.83
CA TRP A 80 -3.49 1.15 14.91
C TRP A 80 -4.44 0.92 16.07
N GLN A 81 -4.53 1.83 17.04
CA GLN A 81 -5.52 1.80 18.12
C GLN A 81 -6.82 2.52 17.73
N GLN A 82 -6.81 3.28 16.64
CA GLN A 82 -7.90 4.18 16.22
C GLN A 82 -8.65 3.65 15.00
N VAL A 83 -8.34 2.42 14.56
CA VAL A 83 -8.88 1.83 13.35
C VAL A 83 -9.24 0.36 13.56
N THR A 84 -10.21 -0.10 12.77
CA THR A 84 -10.51 -1.52 12.60
C THR A 84 -10.08 -1.93 11.20
N VAL A 85 -9.09 -2.83 11.10
CA VAL A 85 -8.62 -3.33 9.80
C VAL A 85 -9.68 -4.26 9.21
N ILE A 86 -10.00 -4.03 7.95
CA ILE A 86 -10.99 -4.80 7.18
C ILE A 86 -10.36 -5.53 5.98
N ALA A 87 -9.11 -5.20 5.63
CA ALA A 87 -8.35 -5.84 4.57
C ALA A 87 -6.84 -5.78 4.87
N SER A 88 -6.11 -6.85 4.56
CA SER A 88 -4.66 -6.95 4.66
C SER A 88 -4.15 -7.80 3.50
N GLU A 89 -3.16 -7.30 2.74
CA GLU A 89 -2.63 -7.95 1.53
C GLU A 89 -3.74 -8.50 0.62
N ARG A 90 -4.74 -7.66 0.32
CA ARG A 90 -5.95 -8.12 -0.35
C ARG A 90 -5.75 -8.13 -1.86
N PRO A 91 -5.82 -9.31 -2.52
CA PRO A 91 -5.85 -9.38 -3.97
C PRO A 91 -7.22 -8.93 -4.50
N THR A 92 -7.21 -8.24 -5.62
CA THR A 92 -8.43 -7.74 -6.28
C THR A 92 -8.19 -7.60 -7.79
N CYS A 93 -9.26 -7.62 -8.58
CA CYS A 93 -9.15 -7.51 -10.03
C CYS A 93 -10.39 -6.89 -10.69
N CYS A 94 -10.24 -6.47 -11.95
CA CYS A 94 -11.29 -5.97 -12.80
C CYS A 94 -11.18 -6.70 -14.14
N LEU A 95 -12.11 -7.62 -14.40
CA LEU A 95 -12.10 -8.46 -15.60
C LEU A 95 -12.31 -7.62 -16.88
N ILE A 96 -13.18 -6.60 -16.81
CA ILE A 96 -13.45 -5.69 -17.94
C ILE A 96 -12.17 -4.98 -18.39
N ARG A 97 -11.34 -4.53 -17.44
CA ARG A 97 -10.07 -3.85 -17.75
C ARG A 97 -8.90 -4.82 -17.93
N ASN A 98 -9.10 -6.11 -17.67
CA ASN A 98 -8.05 -7.12 -17.58
C ASN A 98 -6.86 -6.63 -16.72
N LEU A 99 -7.19 -6.21 -15.50
CA LEU A 99 -6.27 -5.57 -14.55
C LEU A 99 -6.44 -6.21 -13.17
N ALA A 100 -5.34 -6.49 -12.48
CA ALA A 100 -5.36 -7.05 -11.13
C ALA A 100 -4.33 -6.35 -10.23
N GLY A 101 -4.38 -6.58 -8.94
CA GLY A 101 -3.36 -6.13 -8.01
C GLY A 101 -3.67 -6.51 -6.59
N THR A 102 -2.68 -6.31 -5.73
CA THR A 102 -2.80 -6.47 -4.28
C THR A 102 -2.49 -5.12 -3.64
N TYR A 103 -3.29 -4.74 -2.66
CA TYR A 103 -3.03 -3.56 -1.84
C TYR A 103 -2.82 -3.96 -0.38
N ASP A 104 -2.02 -3.15 0.32
CA ASP A 104 -1.44 -3.56 1.59
C ASP A 104 -2.47 -3.62 2.71
N THR A 105 -3.35 -2.60 2.84
CA THR A 105 -4.41 -2.64 3.84
C THR A 105 -5.61 -1.73 3.54
N GLY A 106 -6.75 -2.07 4.14
CA GLY A 106 -7.87 -1.16 4.27
C GLY A 106 -8.43 -1.23 5.68
N TYR A 107 -8.89 -0.11 6.21
CA TYR A 107 -9.42 -0.01 7.57
C TYR A 107 -10.58 0.98 7.67
N ILE A 108 -11.35 0.85 8.74
CA ILE A 108 -12.39 1.80 9.13
C ILE A 108 -11.84 2.62 10.30
N GLN A 109 -11.84 3.94 10.16
CA GLN A 109 -11.47 4.84 11.26
C GLN A 109 -12.57 4.83 12.32
N HIS A 110 -12.21 4.68 13.60
CA HIS A 110 -13.18 4.73 14.70
C HIS A 110 -13.85 6.10 14.79
N ALA A 111 -13.07 7.16 14.55
CA ALA A 111 -13.59 8.50 14.38
C ALA A 111 -14.23 8.62 12.99
N GLY A 112 -15.53 8.90 12.95
CA GLY A 112 -16.27 9.19 11.71
C GLY A 112 -16.62 7.99 10.83
N GLY A 113 -16.09 6.80 11.10
CA GLY A 113 -16.47 5.58 10.37
C GLY A 113 -15.97 5.51 8.93
N LEU A 114 -15.07 6.41 8.53
CA LEU A 114 -14.52 6.47 7.17
C LEU A 114 -13.77 5.19 6.84
N ARG A 115 -14.08 4.61 5.67
CA ARG A 115 -13.36 3.47 5.13
C ARG A 115 -12.20 3.95 4.25
N VAL A 116 -10.99 3.65 4.69
CA VAL A 116 -9.76 4.13 4.05
C VAL A 116 -9.01 2.96 3.42
N LEU A 117 -8.61 3.14 2.16
CA LEU A 117 -7.67 2.25 1.48
C LEU A 117 -6.28 2.82 1.69
N ALA A 118 -5.35 2.00 2.18
CA ALA A 118 -3.99 2.44 2.46
C ALA A 118 -2.93 1.56 1.79
N ASP A 119 -1.84 2.23 1.44
CA ASP A 119 -0.68 1.65 0.79
C ASP A 119 0.59 2.10 1.55
N LEU A 120 1.44 1.14 1.86
CA LEU A 120 2.68 1.27 2.60
C LEU A 120 3.83 1.51 1.62
N LYS A 121 4.59 2.58 1.86
CA LYS A 121 5.80 2.88 1.11
C LYS A 121 6.98 2.99 2.06
N THR A 122 8.08 2.34 1.69
CA THR A 122 9.34 2.46 2.43
C THR A 122 10.27 3.49 1.79
N LEU A 123 10.89 4.34 2.60
CA LEU A 123 11.89 5.32 2.16
C LEU A 123 13.26 4.95 2.71
N SER A 124 14.33 5.28 1.98
CA SER A 124 15.68 4.80 2.27
C SER A 124 16.36 5.52 3.43
N ARG A 125 16.03 6.79 3.70
CA ARG A 125 16.71 7.62 4.70
C ARG A 125 15.71 8.45 5.52
N PRO A 126 16.07 8.84 6.76
CA PRO A 126 15.36 9.89 7.49
C PRO A 126 15.19 11.14 6.63
N GLY A 127 14.04 11.81 6.72
CA GLY A 127 13.77 13.04 5.96
C GLY A 127 13.61 12.87 4.44
N SER A 128 13.66 11.64 3.90
CA SER A 128 13.39 11.39 2.48
C SER A 128 12.01 11.93 2.10
N GLY A 129 11.91 12.60 0.94
CA GLY A 129 10.68 13.17 0.45
C GLY A 129 9.63 12.10 0.09
N SER A 130 8.37 12.38 0.41
CA SER A 130 7.22 11.61 -0.09
C SER A 130 6.92 11.95 -1.55
N TYR A 131 6.26 11.04 -2.25
CA TYR A 131 5.75 11.27 -3.61
C TYR A 131 4.25 11.02 -3.69
N CYS A 132 3.63 11.46 -4.79
CA CYS A 132 2.20 11.29 -4.99
C CYS A 132 1.84 9.82 -5.29
N THR A 133 0.96 9.24 -4.47
CA THR A 133 0.47 7.87 -4.55
C THR A 133 -1.01 7.78 -4.95
N ARG A 134 -1.67 8.92 -5.16
CA ARG A 134 -3.12 9.01 -5.45
C ARG A 134 -3.56 8.09 -6.58
N ALA A 135 -2.80 8.03 -7.68
CA ALA A 135 -3.13 7.18 -8.82
C ALA A 135 -3.11 5.68 -8.47
N GLN A 136 -2.15 5.24 -7.66
CA GLN A 136 -2.08 3.84 -7.22
C GLN A 136 -3.25 3.50 -6.29
N LEU A 137 -3.52 4.36 -5.30
CA LEU A 137 -4.67 4.23 -4.39
C LEU A 137 -5.99 4.20 -5.17
N GLY A 138 -6.19 5.12 -6.11
CA GLY A 138 -7.37 5.17 -6.97
C GLY A 138 -7.50 3.96 -7.89
N GLY A 139 -6.39 3.39 -8.35
CA GLY A 139 -6.39 2.15 -9.12
C GLY A 139 -6.96 0.99 -8.31
N TYR A 140 -6.54 0.82 -7.05
CA TYR A 140 -7.10 -0.20 -6.17
C TYR A 140 -8.56 0.08 -5.80
N MET A 141 -8.94 1.33 -5.55
CA MET A 141 -10.36 1.70 -5.36
C MET A 141 -11.22 1.33 -6.56
N ALA A 142 -10.72 1.55 -7.78
CA ALA A 142 -11.43 1.17 -9.01
C ALA A 142 -11.54 -0.35 -9.19
N LEU A 143 -10.54 -1.12 -8.73
CA LEU A 143 -10.64 -2.59 -8.70
C LEU A 143 -11.69 -3.04 -7.68
N GLU A 144 -11.64 -2.56 -6.45
CA GLU A 144 -12.62 -2.90 -5.39
C GLU A 144 -14.06 -2.51 -5.78
N ALA A 145 -14.24 -1.39 -6.48
CA ALA A 145 -15.55 -0.97 -6.99
C ALA A 145 -16.16 -1.96 -7.99
N THR A 146 -15.35 -2.79 -8.66
CA THR A 146 -15.84 -3.87 -9.55
C THR A 146 -16.59 -4.94 -8.75
N TRP A 147 -16.30 -5.07 -7.46
CA TRP A 147 -16.91 -6.03 -6.55
C TRP A 147 -17.93 -5.40 -5.60
N GLY A 148 -18.38 -4.17 -5.90
CA GLY A 148 -19.30 -3.42 -5.04
C GLY A 148 -18.68 -2.91 -3.73
N VAL A 149 -17.35 -3.01 -3.57
CA VAL A 149 -16.64 -2.49 -2.40
C VAL A 149 -16.20 -1.06 -2.66
N HIS A 150 -16.54 -0.19 -1.72
CA HIS A 150 -16.29 1.24 -1.84
C HIS A 150 -15.50 1.73 -0.64
N TYR A 151 -14.45 2.50 -0.93
CA TYR A 151 -13.61 3.22 0.02
C TYR A 151 -13.89 4.72 -0.12
N ASP A 152 -13.87 5.45 0.99
CA ASP A 152 -14.20 6.87 1.07
C ASP A 152 -12.97 7.76 0.88
N ALA A 153 -11.79 7.25 1.27
CA ALA A 153 -10.53 7.97 1.16
C ALA A 153 -9.34 7.03 0.95
N GLY A 154 -8.25 7.60 0.46
CA GLY A 154 -6.95 6.96 0.31
C GLY A 154 -5.94 7.52 1.31
N GLN A 155 -5.02 6.71 1.82
CA GLN A 155 -3.93 7.19 2.66
C GLN A 155 -2.63 6.44 2.35
N THR A 156 -1.50 7.13 2.43
CA THR A 156 -0.20 6.46 2.33
C THR A 156 0.48 6.40 3.68
N ILE A 157 1.00 5.22 3.99
CA ILE A 157 1.81 4.96 5.17
C ILE A 157 3.27 5.05 4.73
N TRP A 158 4.01 6.01 5.25
CA TRP A 158 5.42 6.20 4.95
C TRP A 158 6.26 5.62 6.08
N ALA A 159 6.92 4.49 5.84
CA ALA A 159 7.87 3.89 6.77
C ALA A 159 9.31 4.29 6.38
N ARG A 160 10.07 4.80 7.35
CA ARG A 160 11.49 5.15 7.20
C ARG A 160 12.24 4.88 8.50
N PRO A 161 13.60 4.89 8.51
CA PRO A 161 14.33 4.64 9.73
C PRO A 161 13.92 5.61 10.84
N GLY A 162 13.50 5.08 11.98
CA GLY A 162 13.12 5.85 13.17
C GLY A 162 11.74 6.52 13.12
N GLU A 163 10.99 6.43 12.01
CA GLU A 163 9.71 7.14 11.88
C GLU A 163 8.72 6.40 10.97
N THR A 164 7.45 6.40 11.36
CA THR A 164 6.33 6.14 10.47
C THR A 164 5.41 7.33 10.44
N ARG A 165 5.00 7.74 9.24
CA ARG A 165 4.09 8.86 9.03
C ARG A 165 2.95 8.48 8.10
N PHE A 166 1.74 8.80 8.50
CA PHE A 166 0.56 8.70 7.64
C PHE A 166 0.39 10.02 6.88
N SER A 167 0.13 9.96 5.57
CA SER A 167 -0.23 11.16 4.79
C SER A 167 -1.55 11.75 5.29
N PRO A 168 -1.89 13.00 4.95
CA PRO A 168 -3.29 13.41 4.95
C PRO A 168 -4.14 12.44 4.14
N LEU A 169 -5.44 12.37 4.47
CA LEU A 169 -6.39 11.63 3.64
C LEU A 169 -6.49 12.30 2.27
N TYR A 170 -6.43 11.48 1.23
CA TYR A 170 -6.81 11.87 -0.12
C TYR A 170 -8.27 11.50 -0.32
N SER A 171 -9.07 12.41 -0.86
CA SER A 171 -10.45 12.09 -1.20
C SER A 171 -10.52 10.99 -2.26
N ARG A 172 -11.62 10.23 -2.25
CA ARG A 172 -11.91 9.24 -3.28
C ARG A 172 -11.86 9.87 -4.69
N GLU A 173 -12.42 11.06 -4.84
CA GLU A 173 -12.48 11.79 -6.10
C GLU A 173 -11.08 12.12 -6.62
N GLU A 174 -10.20 12.65 -5.78
CA GLU A 174 -8.79 12.92 -6.14
C GLU A 174 -8.06 11.65 -6.57
N CYS A 175 -8.25 10.55 -5.84
CA CYS A 175 -7.64 9.26 -6.15
C CYS A 175 -8.13 8.71 -7.48
N LEU A 176 -9.45 8.66 -7.70
CA LEU A 176 -10.06 8.14 -8.93
C LEU A 176 -9.72 9.01 -10.15
N ALA A 177 -9.69 10.34 -10.00
CA ALA A 177 -9.27 11.25 -11.06
C ALA A 177 -7.80 11.02 -11.46
N ALA A 178 -6.91 10.90 -10.47
CA ALA A 178 -5.49 10.60 -10.72
C ALA A 178 -5.31 9.23 -11.41
N TRP A 179 -6.09 8.23 -11.01
CA TRP A 179 -6.10 6.92 -11.65
C TRP A 179 -6.62 6.98 -13.09
N ALA A 180 -7.73 7.68 -13.34
CA ALA A 180 -8.30 7.81 -14.68
C ALA A 180 -7.30 8.45 -15.66
N ALA A 181 -6.58 9.50 -15.22
CA ALA A 181 -5.52 10.12 -16.00
C ALA A 181 -4.37 9.14 -16.30
N ALA A 182 -3.89 8.40 -15.29
CA ALA A 182 -2.84 7.39 -15.47
C ALA A 182 -3.26 6.26 -16.41
N TRP A 183 -4.50 5.76 -16.27
CA TRP A 183 -5.06 4.72 -17.11
C TRP A 183 -5.23 5.19 -18.56
N ALA A 184 -5.75 6.39 -18.78
CA ALA A 184 -5.89 6.95 -20.13
C ALA A 184 -4.53 7.08 -20.84
N GLY A 185 -3.51 7.57 -20.13
CA GLY A 185 -2.15 7.65 -20.66
C GLY A 185 -1.52 6.28 -20.94
N TYR A 186 -1.81 5.28 -20.12
CA TYR A 186 -1.38 3.90 -20.37
C TYR A 186 -2.10 3.31 -21.59
N ALA A 187 -3.42 3.42 -21.66
CA ALA A 187 -4.24 2.85 -22.73
C ALA A 187 -3.86 3.46 -24.09
N SER A 188 -3.66 4.77 -24.17
CA SER A 188 -3.27 5.41 -25.44
C SER A 188 -1.92 4.92 -25.99
N ARG A 189 -1.00 4.48 -25.12
CA ARG A 189 0.32 3.97 -25.50
C ARG A 189 0.35 2.48 -25.78
N PHE A 190 -0.36 1.69 -24.97
CA PHE A 190 -0.19 0.23 -24.89
C PHE A 190 -1.46 -0.56 -25.24
N ARG A 191 -2.59 0.12 -25.38
CA ARG A 191 -3.86 -0.44 -25.85
C ARG A 191 -4.55 0.53 -26.82
N PRO A 192 -3.89 0.97 -27.90
CA PRO A 192 -4.65 1.52 -29.00
C PRO A 192 -5.56 0.38 -29.50
N TRP A 193 -6.82 0.70 -29.82
CA TRP A 193 -7.87 -0.21 -30.29
C TRP A 193 -8.54 -1.08 -29.20
#